data_AF-A0A528TGQ5-F1
#
_entry.id   AF-A0A528TGQ5-F1
#
_cell.length_a   1.000
_cell.length_b   1.000
_cell.length_c   1.000
_cell.angle_alpha   90.00
_cell.angle_beta   90.00
_cell.angle_gamma   90.00
#
_symmetry.space_group_name_H-M   'P 1'
#
loop_
_entity.id
_entity.type
_entity.pdbx_description
1 polymer ?
#
loop_
_entity_poly.entity_id
_entity_poly.type
_entity_poly.pdbx_seq_one_letter_code
_entity_poly.pdbx_strand_id
1 'polypeptide(L)'
;IELAAPVAHIWFLKSLPSRIGTLLDMTLKDIERVLYFENYIVTEPGLTALKEHQLLSEEEYMLAVDEYGEDSFTAMIGAEAIHD
;
A
#
# COMPACT_ATOMS: atom_id res chain seq x y z
N ILE A 1 15.00 16.72 -14.08
CA ILE A 1 13.56 16.94 -13.82
C ILE A 1 13.32 16.41 -12.43
N GLU A 2 12.76 17.23 -11.56
CA GLU A 2 12.33 16.80 -10.22
C GLU A 2 10.85 16.46 -10.28
N LEU A 3 10.47 15.35 -9.64
CA LEU A 3 9.08 14.91 -9.57
C LEU A 3 8.49 15.38 -8.24
N ALA A 4 7.22 15.81 -8.28
CA ALA A 4 6.50 16.29 -7.10
C ALA A 4 6.06 15.14 -6.16
N ALA A 5 5.98 13.92 -6.69
CA ALA A 5 5.61 12.71 -5.96
C ALA A 5 6.41 11.53 -6.55
N PRO A 6 6.66 10.47 -5.77
CA PRO A 6 7.28 9.27 -6.29
C PRO A 6 6.40 8.60 -7.35
N VAL A 7 7.03 7.85 -8.24
CA VAL A 7 6.35 7.08 -9.29
C VAL A 7 6.96 5.69 -9.40
N ALA A 8 6.13 4.68 -9.59
CA ALA A 8 6.61 3.32 -9.81
C ALA A 8 7.17 3.19 -11.24
N HIS A 9 8.41 2.71 -11.36
CA HIS A 9 8.99 2.46 -12.67
C HIS A 9 8.34 1.24 -13.33
N ILE A 10 7.71 1.43 -14.49
CA ILE A 10 6.85 0.43 -15.15
C ILE A 10 7.52 -0.93 -15.40
N TRP A 11 8.83 -0.95 -15.69
CA TRP A 11 9.56 -2.21 -15.92
C TRP A 11 9.67 -3.07 -14.66
N PHE A 12 9.78 -2.49 -13.47
CA PHE A 12 9.84 -3.29 -12.23
C PHE A 12 8.46 -3.74 -11.77
N LEU A 13 7.42 -3.03 -12.19
CA LEU A 13 6.03 -3.39 -11.94
C LEU A 13 5.54 -4.49 -12.89
N LYS A 14 5.52 -4.23 -14.22
CA LYS A 14 4.83 -5.05 -15.22
C LYS A 14 5.67 -6.21 -15.80
N SER A 15 6.99 -6.25 -15.60
CA SER A 15 7.78 -7.43 -15.98
C SER A 15 7.34 -8.64 -15.16
N LEU A 16 7.33 -9.83 -15.75
CA LEU A 16 6.94 -11.06 -15.06
C LEU A 16 8.18 -11.94 -14.77
N PRO A 17 8.38 -12.39 -13.51
CA PRO A 17 7.64 -11.99 -12.32
C PRO A 17 7.89 -10.52 -11.95
N SER A 18 6.88 -9.87 -11.35
CA SER A 18 6.99 -8.46 -10.90
C SER A 18 8.07 -8.36 -9.84
N ARG A 19 9.09 -7.52 -10.07
CA ARG A 19 10.19 -7.39 -9.10
C ARG A 19 9.70 -6.74 -7.81
N ILE A 20 8.82 -5.76 -7.92
CA ILE A 20 8.17 -5.12 -6.76
C ILE A 20 7.29 -6.14 -6.03
N GLY A 21 6.47 -6.90 -6.78
CA GLY A 21 5.66 -7.99 -6.21
C GLY A 21 6.45 -9.03 -5.45
N THR A 22 7.55 -9.50 -6.03
CA THR A 22 8.44 -10.48 -5.38
C THR A 22 9.13 -9.89 -4.14
N LEU A 23 9.45 -8.60 -4.13
CA LEU A 23 10.11 -7.98 -2.98
C LEU A 23 9.15 -7.83 -1.78
N LEU A 24 7.90 -7.47 -2.04
CA LEU A 24 6.89 -7.24 -1.01
C LEU A 24 6.08 -8.50 -0.62
N ASP A 25 6.35 -9.63 -1.28
CA ASP A 25 5.55 -10.86 -1.20
C ASP A 25 4.05 -10.62 -1.51
N MET A 26 3.78 -9.77 -2.51
CA MET A 26 2.44 -9.39 -2.93
C MET A 26 2.20 -9.73 -4.40
N THR A 27 0.94 -9.94 -4.77
CA THR A 27 0.60 -10.11 -6.19
C THR A 27 0.71 -8.80 -6.94
N LEU A 28 1.03 -8.88 -8.25
CA LEU A 28 1.04 -7.69 -9.12
C LEU A 28 -0.29 -6.93 -9.08
N LYS A 29 -1.41 -7.66 -8.98
CA LYS A 29 -2.75 -7.06 -8.92
C LYS A 29 -2.94 -6.24 -7.64
N ASP A 30 -2.43 -6.74 -6.51
CA ASP A 30 -2.56 -6.06 -5.22
C ASP A 30 -1.74 -4.77 -5.20
N ILE A 31 -0.53 -4.78 -5.76
CA ILE A 31 0.29 -3.56 -5.91
C ILE A 31 -0.39 -2.56 -6.85
N GLU A 32 -0.97 -3.02 -7.96
CA GLU A 32 -1.69 -2.13 -8.89
C GLU A 32 -2.87 -1.44 -8.22
N ARG A 33 -3.59 -2.11 -7.31
CA ARG A 33 -4.68 -1.51 -6.54
C ARG A 33 -4.20 -0.36 -5.66
N VAL A 34 -3.05 -0.52 -5.02
CA VAL A 34 -2.45 0.56 -4.21
C VAL A 34 -2.00 1.71 -5.12
N LEU A 35 -1.25 1.40 -6.19
CA LEU A 35 -0.71 2.40 -7.11
C LEU A 35 -1.77 3.21 -7.86
N TYR A 36 -2.93 2.60 -8.16
CA TYR A 36 -4.05 3.26 -8.83
C TYR A 36 -5.09 3.84 -7.88
N PHE A 37 -4.74 3.99 -6.59
CA PHE A 37 -5.61 4.59 -5.58
C PHE A 37 -6.95 3.86 -5.38
N GLU A 38 -6.97 2.54 -5.56
CA GLU A 38 -8.15 1.70 -5.29
C GLU A 38 -8.22 1.27 -3.81
N ASN A 39 -7.08 0.87 -3.23
CA ASN A 39 -6.99 0.39 -1.84
C ASN A 39 -5.80 1.01 -1.11
N TYR A 40 -5.95 1.19 0.20
CA TYR A 40 -4.84 1.45 1.10
C TYR A 40 -4.07 0.17 1.38
N ILE A 41 -2.80 0.32 1.75
CA ILE A 41 -1.95 -0.75 2.27
C ILE A 41 -1.45 -0.36 3.66
N VAL A 42 -1.56 -1.27 4.62
CA VAL A 42 -1.01 -1.08 5.97
C VAL A 42 0.51 -1.18 5.90
N THR A 43 1.19 -0.07 6.19
CA THR A 43 2.66 0.01 6.25
C THR A 43 3.16 -0.22 7.68
N GLU A 44 2.45 0.26 8.69
CA GLU A 44 2.77 0.01 10.10
C GLU A 44 1.51 -0.38 10.89
N PRO A 45 1.33 -1.66 11.25
CA PRO A 45 0.12 -2.10 11.95
C PRO A 45 0.04 -1.66 13.42
N GLY A 46 1.14 -1.19 14.01
CA GLY A 46 1.19 -0.77 15.42
C GLY A 46 0.81 -1.89 16.39
N LEU A 47 -0.11 -1.59 17.31
CA LEU A 47 -0.66 -2.55 18.28
C LEU A 47 -2.05 -3.09 17.88
N THR A 48 -2.49 -2.82 16.65
CA THR A 48 -3.79 -3.25 16.14
C THR A 48 -3.78 -4.72 15.72
N ALA A 49 -4.95 -5.25 15.35
CA ALA A 49 -5.06 -6.60 14.78
C ALA A 49 -4.73 -6.67 13.28
N LEU A 50 -4.38 -5.53 12.66
CA LEU A 50 -4.03 -5.44 11.25
C LEU A 50 -2.68 -6.11 10.97
N LYS A 51 -2.45 -6.49 9.71
CA LYS A 51 -1.18 -7.06 9.25
C LYS A 51 -0.47 -6.07 8.34
N GLU A 52 0.86 -6.07 8.40
CA GLU A 52 1.69 -5.40 7.41
C GLU A 52 1.34 -5.94 6.00
N HIS A 53 1.29 -5.03 5.03
CA HIS A 53 0.84 -5.28 3.65
C HIS A 53 -0.62 -5.73 3.48
N GLN A 54 -1.44 -5.65 4.54
CA GLN A 54 -2.88 -5.86 4.41
C GLN A 54 -3.49 -4.73 3.56
N LEU A 55 -4.27 -5.12 2.56
CA LEU A 55 -5.06 -4.17 1.78
C LEU A 55 -6.34 -3.83 2.53
N LEU A 56 -6.69 -2.55 2.52
CA LEU A 56 -7.95 -2.03 3.04
C LEU A 56 -8.63 -1.23 1.92
N SER A 57 -9.89 -1.55 1.65
CA SER A 57 -10.77 -0.64 0.91
C SER A 57 -10.99 0.65 1.70
N GLU A 58 -11.51 1.69 1.05
CA GLU A 58 -11.82 2.96 1.72
C GLU A 58 -12.76 2.77 2.91
N GLU A 59 -13.79 1.93 2.78
CA GLU A 59 -14.71 1.61 3.88
C GLU A 59 -14.02 0.89 5.03
N GLU A 60 -13.18 -0.12 4.75
CA GLU A 60 -12.43 -0.86 5.77
C GLU A 60 -11.41 0.03 6.49
N TYR A 61 -10.75 0.94 5.76
CA TYR A 61 -9.84 1.91 6.36
C TYR A 61 -10.57 2.84 7.33
N MET A 62 -11.71 3.40 6.93
CA MET A 62 -12.52 4.26 7.79
C MET A 62 -12.98 3.54 9.06
N LEU A 63 -13.45 2.28 8.92
CA LEU A 63 -13.85 1.46 10.06
C LEU A 63 -12.66 1.16 10.99
N ALA A 64 -11.48 0.87 10.44
CA ALA A 64 -10.28 0.62 11.23
C ALA A 64 -9.82 1.88 11.99
N VAL A 65 -9.91 3.06 11.37
CA VAL A 65 -9.64 4.35 12.04
C VAL A 65 -10.63 4.61 13.16
N ASP A 66 -11.92 4.35 12.95
CA ASP A 66 -12.95 4.50 13.98
C ASP A 66 -12.76 3.52 15.15
N GLU A 67 -12.30 2.29 14.89
CA GLU A 67 -12.09 1.24 15.89
C GLU A 67 -10.81 1.45 16.70
N TYR A 68 -9.68 1.70 16.04
CA TYR A 68 -8.36 1.72 16.66
C TYR A 68 -7.86 3.14 16.98
N GLY A 69 -8.41 4.16 16.32
CA GLY A 69 -7.97 5.55 16.39
C GLY A 69 -6.94 5.88 15.29
N GLU A 70 -6.93 7.14 14.86
CA GLU A 70 -6.15 7.64 13.71
C GLU A 70 -4.63 7.40 13.84
N ASP A 71 -4.08 7.51 15.06
CA ASP A 71 -2.63 7.37 15.31
C ASP A 71 -2.20 5.93 15.69
N SER A 72 -3.09 4.94 15.60
CA SER A 72 -2.83 3.59 16.12
C SER A 72 -2.17 2.64 15.10
N PHE A 73 -2.31 2.94 13.81
CA PHE A 73 -1.68 2.26 12.68
C PHE A 73 -1.46 3.26 11.54
N THR A 74 -0.56 2.91 10.62
CA THR A 74 -0.32 3.69 9.39
C THR A 74 -0.75 2.85 8.20
N ALA A 75 -1.64 3.40 7.37
CA ALA A 75 -1.95 2.86 6.06
C ALA A 75 -1.90 3.97 5.00
N MET A 76 -1.26 3.68 3.88
CA MET A 76 -0.98 4.64 2.81
C MET A 76 -1.54 4.15 1.48
N ILE A 77 -1.57 5.03 0.49
CA ILE A 77 -2.06 4.73 -0.86
C ILE A 77 -1.18 5.38 -1.92
N GLY A 78 -1.21 4.88 -3.14
CA GLY A 78 -0.39 5.40 -4.24
C GLY A 78 1.05 4.91 -4.21
N ALA A 79 1.92 5.60 -4.96
CA ALA A 79 3.33 5.23 -5.08
C ALA A 79 4.17 5.50 -3.83
N GLU A 80 3.75 6.44 -2.99
CA GLU A 80 4.40 6.73 -1.69
C GLU A 80 4.33 5.50 -0.78
N ALA A 81 3.18 4.83 -0.74
CA ALA A 81 2.95 3.64 0.08
C ALA A 81 3.81 2.42 -0.28
N ILE A 82 4.43 2.42 -1.46
CA ILE A 82 5.28 1.33 -1.96
C ILE A 82 6.77 1.72 -1.86
N HIS A 83 7.06 3.00 -1.68
CA HIS A 83 8.41 3.54 -1.60
C HIS A 83 8.99 3.48 -0.18
N ASP A 84 8.15 3.79 0.81
CA ASP A 84 8.50 3.87 2.23
C ASP A 84 8.41 2.50 2.92
#